data_AF-A0A9P7QJV2-F1
#
_entry.id   AF-A0A9P7QJV2-F1
#
_cell.length_a   1.000
_cell.length_b   1.000
_cell.length_c   1.000
_cell.angle_alpha   90.00
_cell.angle_beta   90.00
_cell.angle_gamma   90.00
#
_symmetry.space_group_name_H-M   'P 1'
#
loop_
_entity.id
_entity.type
_entity.pdbx_description
1 polymer ?
#
loop_
_entity_poly.entity_id
_entity_poly.type
_entity_poly.pdbx_seq_one_letter_code
_entity_poly.pdbx_strand_id
1 'polypeptide(L)'
;MSYCRWELSSWPDNDQHGQNYEKEVKVYEHLKPIQGKDVPVFLGVLDLDSFEHGGIALGRDLWDAYQSNIVTQMMLLSWGGVPLERDQRGQLGGLSLEKVVQALQAVHDTGVLHRDGQSGHVLYNPETNGIMLVDFELSCFRTKLASPGQNEDNDKALEKTAKMHDLARETECSAEEMREMHCVMLGALKQSMDR
;
A
#
# COMPACT_ATOMS: atom_id res chain seq x y z
N MET A 1 -11.40 -13.42 5.96
CA MET A 1 -10.24 -14.30 5.68
C MET A 1 -9.03 -13.38 5.60
N SER A 2 -8.26 -13.22 6.69
CA SER A 2 -7.21 -12.19 6.79
C SER A 2 -6.21 -12.22 5.62
N TYR A 3 -5.78 -11.05 5.17
CA TYR A 3 -4.73 -10.93 4.14
C TYR A 3 -3.38 -11.07 4.86
N CYS A 4 -2.62 -12.13 4.59
CA CYS A 4 -1.27 -12.31 5.13
C CYS A 4 -0.26 -12.04 4.02
N ARG A 5 0.69 -11.13 4.27
CA ARG A 5 1.84 -10.87 3.39
C ARG A 5 3.12 -11.28 4.11
N TRP A 6 4.14 -11.66 3.35
CA TRP A 6 5.39 -12.20 3.89
C TRP A 6 6.64 -11.63 3.21
N GLU A 7 7.73 -11.52 3.97
CA GLU A 7 9.07 -11.12 3.52
C GLU A 7 9.92 -12.36 3.21
N LEU A 8 10.78 -12.28 2.20
CA LEU A 8 11.63 -13.37 1.73
C LEU A 8 13.08 -13.15 2.17
N SER A 9 13.72 -14.14 2.79
CA SER A 9 15.18 -14.19 2.87
C SER A 9 15.73 -14.65 1.52
N SER A 10 16.35 -13.73 0.81
CA SER A 10 17.17 -14.05 -0.35
C SER A 10 18.48 -14.73 0.06
N TRP A 11 18.93 -15.72 -0.70
CA TRP A 11 20.36 -16.04 -0.81
C TRP A 11 21.15 -14.75 -1.17
N PRO A 12 22.44 -14.61 -0.83
CA PRO A 12 23.07 -13.35 -0.36
C PRO A 12 23.22 -12.20 -1.37
N ASP A 13 22.53 -12.24 -2.51
CA ASP A 13 22.66 -11.27 -3.60
C ASP A 13 21.38 -10.47 -3.92
N ASN A 14 20.29 -10.55 -3.12
CA ASN A 14 19.04 -9.84 -3.48
C ASN A 14 18.32 -9.12 -2.33
N ASP A 15 19.05 -8.22 -1.65
CA ASP A 15 18.60 -7.33 -0.55
C ASP A 15 17.40 -6.41 -0.88
N GLN A 16 16.97 -6.33 -2.14
CA GLN A 16 15.91 -5.43 -2.59
C GLN A 16 14.53 -5.80 -2.01
N HIS A 17 14.26 -7.09 -1.82
CA HIS A 17 12.95 -7.56 -1.31
C HIS A 17 12.75 -7.18 0.16
N GLY A 18 13.79 -7.33 0.99
CA GLY A 18 13.70 -6.94 2.40
C GLY A 18 13.60 -5.43 2.60
N GLN A 19 14.29 -4.64 1.77
CA GLN A 19 14.15 -3.18 1.79
C GLN A 19 12.72 -2.72 1.41
N ASN A 20 12.06 -3.42 0.48
CA ASN A 20 10.67 -3.12 0.11
C ASN A 20 9.71 -3.44 1.26
N TYR A 21 9.93 -4.54 1.98
CA TYR A 21 9.09 -4.95 3.10
C TYR A 21 9.20 -3.98 4.31
N GLU A 22 10.41 -3.63 4.75
CA GLU A 22 10.58 -2.65 5.85
C GLU A 22 9.93 -1.30 5.54
N LYS A 23 10.02 -0.88 4.28
CA LYS A 23 9.39 0.34 3.78
C LYS A 23 7.86 0.22 3.83
N GLU A 24 7.31 -0.91 3.40
CA GLU A 24 5.86 -1.16 3.46
C GLU A 24 5.33 -1.13 4.90
N VAL A 25 6.05 -1.74 5.85
CA VAL A 25 5.71 -1.69 7.28
C VAL A 25 5.65 -0.25 7.78
N LYS A 26 6.64 0.58 7.43
CA LYS A 26 6.64 2.02 7.78
C LYS A 26 5.45 2.76 7.18
N VAL A 27 5.03 2.39 5.98
CA VAL A 27 3.84 2.96 5.33
C VAL A 27 2.58 2.59 6.11
N TYR A 28 2.37 1.32 6.44
CA TYR A 28 1.22 0.92 7.25
C TYR A 28 1.19 1.60 8.63
N GLU A 29 2.33 1.72 9.28
CA GLU A 29 2.49 2.48 10.53
C GLU A 29 2.07 3.96 10.37
N HIS A 30 2.44 4.59 9.26
CA HIS A 30 2.05 5.96 8.94
C HIS A 30 0.56 6.09 8.58
N LEU A 31 -0.04 5.07 7.97
CA LEU A 31 -1.44 5.03 7.57
C LEU A 31 -2.41 4.72 8.72
N LYS A 32 -1.92 4.58 9.97
CA LYS A 32 -2.75 4.37 11.17
C LYS A 32 -4.04 5.20 11.23
N PRO A 33 -4.08 6.49 10.86
CA PRO A 33 -5.31 7.29 10.92
C PRO A 33 -6.46 6.81 10.03
N ILE A 34 -6.18 6.02 8.98
CA ILE A 34 -7.17 5.56 7.99
C ILE A 34 -7.38 4.04 7.98
N GLN A 35 -6.68 3.31 8.86
CA GLN A 35 -6.80 1.87 8.99
C GLN A 35 -8.20 1.43 9.42
N GLY A 36 -8.66 0.31 8.87
CA GLY A 36 -10.00 -0.24 9.08
C GLY A 36 -11.09 0.44 8.26
N LYS A 37 -10.76 1.50 7.52
CA LYS A 37 -11.69 2.22 6.65
C LYS A 37 -11.26 2.17 5.19
N ASP A 38 -10.07 2.72 4.90
CA ASP A 38 -9.55 2.88 3.53
C ASP A 38 -8.35 1.97 3.25
N VAL A 39 -7.76 1.38 4.29
CA VAL A 39 -6.72 0.33 4.24
C VAL A 39 -6.96 -0.67 5.38
N PRO A 40 -6.44 -1.92 5.30
CA PRO A 40 -6.56 -2.88 6.40
C PRO A 40 -5.87 -2.40 7.68
N VAL A 41 -6.33 -2.91 8.83
CA VAL A 41 -5.67 -2.68 10.11
C VAL A 41 -4.36 -3.47 10.15
N PHE A 42 -3.26 -2.79 10.42
CA PHE A 42 -1.95 -3.39 10.63
C PHE A 42 -1.87 -3.95 12.05
N LEU A 43 -1.77 -5.27 12.15
CA LEU A 43 -1.75 -6.01 13.42
C LEU A 43 -0.33 -6.22 13.95
N GLY A 44 0.68 -6.03 13.09
CA GLY A 44 2.10 -6.11 13.45
C GLY A 44 2.91 -6.97 12.48
N VAL A 45 4.20 -7.08 12.80
CA VAL A 45 5.15 -7.98 12.14
C VAL A 45 5.42 -9.18 13.04
N LEU A 46 5.42 -10.36 12.44
CA LEU A 46 5.82 -11.62 13.04
C LEU A 46 7.21 -11.99 12.52
N ASP A 47 8.19 -12.03 13.41
CA ASP A 47 9.52 -12.56 13.12
C ASP A 47 9.49 -14.09 13.29
N LEU A 48 9.57 -14.83 12.19
CA LEU A 48 9.47 -16.29 12.19
C LEU A 48 10.77 -17.00 12.62
N ASP A 49 11.91 -16.32 12.55
CA ASP A 49 13.18 -16.85 13.03
C ASP A 49 13.20 -16.91 14.56
N SER A 50 12.45 -16.02 15.22
CA SER A 50 12.28 -16.00 16.67
C SER A 50 11.38 -17.12 17.23
N PHE A 51 10.62 -17.82 16.37
CA PHE A 51 9.74 -18.93 16.77
C PHE A 51 10.45 -20.27 16.70
N GLU A 52 11.11 -20.63 17.80
CA GLU A 52 11.53 -22.01 18.07
C GLU A 52 10.59 -22.63 19.11
N HIS A 53 9.67 -23.50 18.67
CA HIS A 53 8.80 -24.24 19.59
C HIS A 53 8.75 -25.71 19.19
N GLY A 54 9.22 -26.59 20.09
CA GLY A 54 9.17 -28.05 19.89
C GLY A 54 10.13 -28.61 18.83
N GLY A 55 11.18 -27.88 18.45
CA GLY A 55 12.18 -28.33 17.47
C GLY A 55 11.81 -28.08 16.01
N ILE A 56 10.72 -27.35 15.75
CA ILE A 56 10.39 -26.81 14.42
C ILE A 56 10.73 -25.32 14.44
N ALA A 57 11.71 -24.92 13.63
CA ALA A 57 12.01 -23.51 13.39
C ALA A 57 11.14 -23.06 12.20
N LEU A 58 10.04 -22.35 12.49
CA LEU A 58 9.07 -21.93 11.46
C LEU A 58 9.75 -21.12 10.35
N GLY A 59 10.72 -20.27 10.72
CA GLY A 59 11.49 -19.47 9.78
C GLY A 59 12.41 -20.26 8.84
N ARG A 60 12.63 -21.58 9.01
CA ARG A 60 13.49 -22.38 8.11
C ARG A 60 12.74 -23.31 7.17
N ASP A 61 11.47 -23.59 7.49
CA ASP A 61 10.65 -24.55 6.76
C ASP A 61 9.50 -23.90 5.98
N LEU A 62 9.29 -22.58 6.15
CA LEU A 62 8.32 -21.81 5.39
C LEU A 62 8.97 -21.23 4.13
N TRP A 63 8.45 -21.64 2.97
CA TRP A 63 8.89 -21.17 1.66
C TRP A 63 7.83 -20.28 1.03
N ASP A 64 8.28 -19.37 0.16
CA ASP A 64 7.38 -18.57 -0.65
C ASP A 64 6.55 -19.42 -1.63
N ALA A 65 5.58 -18.78 -2.29
CA ALA A 65 4.72 -19.43 -3.26
C ALA A 65 5.48 -20.07 -4.44
N TYR A 66 6.71 -19.63 -4.69
CA TYR A 66 7.59 -20.13 -5.74
C TYR A 66 8.62 -21.14 -5.23
N GLN A 67 8.58 -21.51 -3.94
CA GLN A 67 9.54 -22.38 -3.26
C GLN A 67 11.00 -21.95 -3.46
N SER A 68 11.23 -20.65 -3.66
CA SER A 68 12.51 -20.11 -4.09
C SER A 68 13.23 -19.41 -2.96
N ASN A 69 12.49 -18.90 -1.96
CA ASN A 69 13.03 -18.21 -0.82
C ASN A 69 12.36 -18.67 0.47
N ILE A 70 13.14 -18.65 1.55
CA ILE A 70 12.67 -18.91 2.90
C ILE A 70 11.99 -17.64 3.41
N VAL A 71 10.90 -17.78 4.17
CA VAL A 71 10.14 -16.66 4.74
C VAL A 71 10.60 -16.41 6.16
N THR A 72 11.13 -15.22 6.44
CA THR A 72 11.67 -14.87 7.77
C THR A 72 10.77 -13.91 8.54
N GLN A 73 10.00 -13.06 7.86
CA GLN A 73 9.05 -12.16 8.50
C GLN A 73 7.69 -12.20 7.81
N MET A 74 6.63 -11.94 8.59
CA MET A 74 5.27 -11.83 8.06
C MET A 74 4.57 -10.59 8.61
N MET A 75 3.89 -9.87 7.73
CA MET A 75 3.05 -8.74 8.10
C MET A 75 1.61 -9.23 8.21
N LEU A 76 1.03 -8.97 9.38
CA LEU A 76 -0.33 -9.36 9.69
C LEU A 76 -1.26 -8.16 9.49
N LEU A 77 -2.24 -8.32 8.60
CA LEU A 77 -3.28 -7.34 8.34
C LEU A 77 -4.66 -7.91 8.69
N SER A 78 -5.59 -7.04 9.07
CA SER A 78 -7.00 -7.44 9.19
C SER A 78 -7.55 -7.91 7.84
N TRP A 79 -8.75 -8.50 7.86
CA TRP A 79 -9.44 -8.77 6.61
C TRP A 79 -9.75 -7.46 5.87
N GLY A 80 -9.37 -7.41 4.60
CA GLY A 80 -9.49 -6.22 3.75
C GLY A 80 -10.69 -6.21 2.81
N GLY A 81 -11.36 -7.36 2.61
CA GLY A 81 -12.43 -7.48 1.62
C GLY A 81 -12.16 -8.56 0.57
N VAL A 82 -12.81 -8.41 -0.58
CA VAL A 82 -12.67 -9.28 -1.77
C VAL A 82 -11.98 -8.48 -2.88
N PRO A 83 -10.90 -9.00 -3.50
CA PRO A 83 -10.24 -8.33 -4.62
C PRO A 83 -11.18 -8.13 -5.81
N LEU A 84 -11.10 -6.96 -6.45
CA LEU A 84 -11.98 -6.65 -7.59
C LEU A 84 -11.75 -7.60 -8.77
N GLU A 85 -10.51 -8.00 -9.02
CA GLU A 85 -10.16 -8.97 -10.06
C GLU A 85 -10.89 -10.32 -9.89
N ARG A 86 -11.24 -10.67 -8.65
CA ARG A 86 -11.83 -11.97 -8.28
C ARG A 86 -13.32 -11.91 -8.00
N ASP A 87 -14.04 -10.80 -8.27
CA ASP A 87 -15.49 -10.80 -8.07
C ASP A 87 -16.20 -11.65 -9.13
N GLN A 88 -16.31 -12.94 -8.84
CA GLN A 88 -17.10 -13.91 -9.58
C GLN A 88 -18.53 -14.02 -9.03
N ARG A 89 -18.86 -13.30 -7.95
CA ARG A 89 -20.09 -13.53 -7.16
C ARG A 89 -21.04 -12.34 -7.15
N GLY A 90 -20.77 -11.29 -7.94
CA GLY A 90 -21.60 -10.09 -8.02
C GLY A 90 -21.61 -9.29 -6.70
N GLN A 91 -20.57 -9.44 -5.87
CA GLN A 91 -20.44 -8.71 -4.62
C GLN A 91 -20.13 -7.22 -4.86
N LEU A 92 -19.75 -6.86 -6.09
CA LEU A 92 -19.52 -5.48 -6.53
C LEU A 92 -20.77 -4.62 -6.71
N GLY A 93 -21.97 -5.09 -6.34
CA GLY A 93 -23.20 -4.28 -6.42
C GLY A 93 -23.15 -2.95 -5.64
N GLY A 94 -22.21 -2.79 -4.71
CA GLY A 94 -21.93 -1.53 -3.99
C GLY A 94 -20.64 -0.83 -4.40
N LEU A 95 -19.90 -1.33 -5.41
CA LEU A 95 -18.68 -0.73 -5.92
C LEU A 95 -19.03 0.50 -6.75
N SER A 96 -18.44 1.64 -6.40
CA SER A 96 -18.43 2.81 -7.27
C SER A 96 -17.01 3.32 -7.45
N LEU A 97 -16.75 3.87 -8.62
CA LEU A 97 -15.50 4.55 -8.92
C LEU A 97 -15.20 5.68 -7.90
N GLU A 98 -16.25 6.36 -7.43
CA GLU A 98 -16.15 7.38 -6.40
C GLU A 98 -15.54 6.85 -5.09
N LYS A 99 -15.89 5.63 -4.66
CA LYS A 99 -15.32 5.03 -3.44
C LYS A 99 -13.84 4.71 -3.59
N VAL A 100 -13.43 4.27 -4.78
CA VAL A 100 -12.01 4.01 -5.05
C VAL A 100 -11.22 5.31 -5.03
N VAL A 101 -11.75 6.36 -5.68
CA VAL A 101 -11.14 7.70 -5.65
C VAL A 101 -11.07 8.25 -4.22
N GLN A 102 -12.11 8.05 -3.41
CA GLN A 102 -12.11 8.47 -2.00
C GLN A 102 -11.05 7.73 -1.17
N ALA A 103 -10.92 6.41 -1.32
CA ALA A 103 -9.91 5.64 -0.61
C ALA A 103 -8.48 6.06 -1.02
N LEU A 104 -8.24 6.26 -2.32
CA LEU A 104 -6.95 6.72 -2.81
C LEU A 104 -6.64 8.15 -2.35
N GLN A 105 -7.63 9.04 -2.35
CA GLN A 105 -7.49 10.39 -1.80
C GLN A 105 -7.16 10.34 -0.31
N ALA A 106 -7.80 9.46 0.47
CA ALA A 106 -7.50 9.30 1.89
C ALA A 106 -6.03 8.89 2.12
N VAL A 107 -5.48 8.00 1.29
CA VAL A 107 -4.05 7.67 1.29
C VAL A 107 -3.20 8.90 0.93
N HIS A 108 -3.54 9.62 -0.14
CA HIS A 108 -2.83 10.84 -0.56
C HIS A 108 -2.81 11.94 0.49
N ASP A 109 -3.89 12.09 1.26
CA ASP A 109 -4.03 13.07 2.32
C ASP A 109 -3.13 12.77 3.53
N THR A 110 -2.72 11.51 3.71
CA THR A 110 -1.66 11.17 4.68
C THR A 110 -0.27 11.57 4.19
N GLY A 111 -0.12 11.95 2.92
CA GLY A 111 1.17 12.20 2.29
C GLY A 111 1.82 10.95 1.71
N VAL A 112 1.06 9.88 1.43
CA VAL A 112 1.55 8.66 0.78
C VAL A 112 0.98 8.58 -0.64
N LEU A 113 1.80 8.19 -1.61
CA LEU A 113 1.35 7.76 -2.95
C LEU A 113 1.41 6.23 -2.99
N HIS A 114 0.38 5.55 -3.49
CA HIS A 114 0.32 4.08 -3.50
C HIS A 114 1.23 3.47 -4.58
N ARG A 115 1.27 4.08 -5.77
CA ARG A 115 2.06 3.74 -6.97
C ARG A 115 1.77 2.38 -7.62
N ASP A 116 1.03 1.51 -6.95
CA ASP A 116 0.60 0.24 -7.52
C ASP A 116 -0.94 0.15 -7.62
N GLY A 117 -1.51 0.77 -8.66
CA GLY A 117 -2.95 0.87 -8.84
C GLY A 117 -3.63 -0.34 -9.48
N GLN A 118 -3.05 -1.54 -9.37
CA GLN A 118 -3.61 -2.74 -9.98
C GLN A 118 -4.96 -3.15 -9.34
N SER A 119 -5.90 -3.66 -10.13
CA SER A 119 -7.24 -4.04 -9.64
C SER A 119 -7.23 -5.18 -8.62
N GLY A 120 -6.17 -6.00 -8.58
CA GLY A 120 -5.95 -7.01 -7.54
C GLY A 120 -5.63 -6.43 -6.17
N HIS A 121 -5.14 -5.18 -6.12
CA HIS A 121 -4.71 -4.46 -4.92
C HIS A 121 -5.81 -3.52 -4.37
N VAL A 122 -6.96 -3.50 -5.05
CA VAL A 122 -8.16 -2.82 -4.61
C VAL A 122 -9.12 -3.89 -4.09
N LEU A 123 -9.52 -3.78 -2.82
CA LEU A 123 -10.42 -4.74 -2.18
C LEU A 123 -11.75 -4.05 -1.87
N TYR A 124 -12.86 -4.69 -2.20
CA TYR A 124 -14.18 -4.27 -1.73
C TYR A 124 -14.51 -4.96 -0.42
N ASN A 125 -14.73 -4.17 0.63
CA ASN A 125 -15.15 -4.67 1.93
C ASN A 125 -16.68 -4.50 2.09
N PRO A 126 -17.48 -5.59 2.00
CA PRO A 126 -18.92 -5.53 2.18
C PRO A 126 -19.37 -5.20 3.62
N GLU A 127 -18.53 -5.42 4.64
CA GLU A 127 -18.88 -5.09 6.03
C GLU A 127 -18.87 -3.58 6.28
N THR A 128 -17.91 -2.87 5.68
CA THR A 128 -17.82 -1.40 5.77
C THR A 128 -18.45 -0.69 4.58
N ASN A 129 -18.89 -1.45 3.57
CA ASN A 129 -19.34 -0.94 2.27
C ASN A 129 -18.30 0.00 1.62
N GLY A 130 -17.01 -0.26 1.86
CA GLY A 130 -15.88 0.59 1.52
C GLY A 130 -14.85 -0.11 0.64
N ILE A 131 -13.87 0.67 0.19
CA ILE A 131 -12.70 0.18 -0.53
C ILE A 131 -11.52 0.14 0.43
N MET A 132 -10.76 -0.95 0.40
CA MET A 132 -9.49 -1.07 1.10
C MET A 132 -8.38 -1.25 0.08
N LEU A 133 -7.40 -0.35 0.13
CA LEU A 133 -6.18 -0.46 -0.66
C LEU A 133 -5.15 -1.31 0.07
N VAL A 134 -4.49 -2.20 -0.66
CA VAL A 134 -3.43 -3.09 -0.17
C VAL A 134 -2.24 -3.05 -1.12
N ASP A 135 -1.12 -3.61 -0.69
CA ASP A 135 0.12 -3.66 -1.47
C ASP A 135 0.81 -2.30 -1.69
N PHE A 136 1.58 -1.88 -0.68
CA PHE A 136 2.29 -0.61 -0.67
C PHE A 136 3.79 -0.75 -0.96
N GLU A 137 4.27 -1.82 -1.60
CA GLU A 137 5.71 -2.00 -1.86
C GLU A 137 6.30 -0.86 -2.71
N LEU A 138 5.56 -0.46 -3.74
CA LEU A 138 5.96 0.62 -4.66
C LEU A 138 5.63 2.01 -4.12
N SER A 139 4.93 2.10 -2.99
CA SER A 139 4.45 3.36 -2.44
C SER A 139 5.59 4.33 -2.11
N CYS A 140 5.31 5.62 -2.00
CA CYS A 140 6.31 6.56 -1.51
C CYS A 140 5.70 7.66 -0.66
N PHE A 141 6.48 8.15 0.30
CA PHE A 141 6.13 9.33 1.06
C PHE A 141 6.35 10.57 0.19
N ARG A 142 5.37 11.46 0.18
CA ARG A 142 5.52 12.83 -0.29
C ARG A 142 6.54 13.53 0.60
N THR A 143 7.55 14.12 -0.03
CA THR A 143 8.62 14.81 0.66
C THR A 143 8.04 15.98 1.45
N LYS A 144 7.95 15.83 2.78
CA LYS A 144 7.73 16.99 3.64
C LYS A 144 8.91 17.93 3.48
N LEU A 145 8.65 19.11 2.93
CA LEU A 145 9.56 20.25 2.96
C LEU A 145 10.15 20.39 4.36
N ALA A 146 11.46 20.14 4.50
CA ALA A 146 12.17 20.41 5.73
C ALA A 146 11.95 21.89 6.10
N SER A 147 11.46 22.15 7.31
CA SER A 147 11.36 23.51 7.82
C SER A 147 12.77 24.10 7.95
N PRO A 148 13.08 25.25 7.34
CA PRO A 148 14.42 25.80 7.37
C PRO A 148 14.69 26.40 8.72
N GLY A 149 15.85 26.08 9.27
CA GLY A 149 16.44 26.85 10.36
C GLY A 149 16.53 28.31 9.94
N GLN A 150 16.16 29.20 10.86
CA GLN A 150 16.11 30.64 10.65
C GLN A 150 17.50 31.16 10.26
N ASN A 151 17.67 31.69 9.05
CA ASN A 151 18.71 32.66 8.66
C ASN A 151 18.20 33.54 7.50
N GLU A 152 18.73 34.77 7.41
CA GLU A 152 18.00 35.98 7.03
C GLU A 152 17.85 36.28 5.50
N ASP A 153 16.61 36.65 5.16
CA ASP A 153 16.05 37.52 4.11
C ASP A 153 16.39 37.48 2.60
N ASN A 154 17.44 36.82 2.10
CA ASN A 154 17.60 36.67 0.63
C ASN A 154 17.29 35.26 0.09
N ASP A 155 17.27 34.24 0.94
CA ASP A 155 16.97 32.85 0.53
C ASP A 155 15.46 32.54 0.47
N LYS A 156 14.62 33.38 1.08
CA LYS A 156 13.17 33.14 1.19
C LYS A 156 12.44 33.12 -0.15
N ALA A 157 12.88 33.88 -1.14
CA ALA A 157 12.23 33.95 -2.44
C ALA A 157 12.52 32.70 -3.29
N LEU A 158 13.79 32.31 -3.37
CA LEU A 158 14.24 31.09 -4.08
C LEU A 158 13.67 29.84 -3.42
N GLU A 159 13.65 29.84 -2.09
CA GLU A 159 13.02 28.80 -1.33
C GLU A 159 11.51 28.74 -1.59
N LYS A 160 10.78 29.85 -1.51
CA LYS A 160 9.34 29.88 -1.78
C LYS A 160 9.02 29.38 -3.19
N THR A 161 9.84 29.70 -4.19
CA THR A 161 9.69 29.15 -5.54
C THR A 161 9.96 27.66 -5.62
N ALA A 162 10.97 27.14 -4.90
CA ALA A 162 11.25 25.72 -4.81
C ALA A 162 10.09 24.96 -4.14
N LYS A 163 9.59 25.47 -2.98
CA LYS A 163 8.43 24.88 -2.28
C LYS A 163 7.18 24.83 -3.16
N MET A 164 6.96 25.88 -3.96
CA MET A 164 5.81 25.95 -4.87
C MET A 164 5.94 24.96 -6.03
N HIS A 165 7.14 24.80 -6.59
CA HIS A 165 7.41 23.83 -7.64
C HIS A 165 7.27 22.38 -7.14
N ASP A 166 7.79 22.09 -5.94
CA ASP A 166 7.67 20.76 -5.33
C ASP A 166 6.22 20.42 -5.00
N LEU A 167 5.46 21.37 -4.44
CA LEU A 167 4.04 21.19 -4.19
C LEU A 167 3.27 20.96 -5.50
N ALA A 168 3.58 21.71 -6.56
CA ALA A 168 2.96 21.52 -7.86
C ALA A 168 3.25 20.12 -8.43
N ARG A 169 4.51 19.67 -8.35
CA ARG A 169 4.94 18.33 -8.79
C ARG A 169 4.26 17.21 -8.00
N GLU A 170 4.13 17.37 -6.68
CA GLU A 170 3.43 16.38 -5.85
C GLU A 170 1.93 16.33 -6.17
N THR A 171 1.32 17.48 -6.43
CA THR A 171 -0.10 17.56 -6.82
C THR A 171 -0.32 16.93 -8.19
N GLU A 172 0.59 17.15 -9.13
CA GLU A 172 0.57 16.52 -10.45
C GLU A 172 0.71 15.00 -10.34
N CYS A 173 1.59 14.52 -9.48
CA CYS A 173 1.82 13.11 -9.26
C CYS A 173 0.62 12.38 -8.63
N SER A 174 -0.03 13.00 -7.65
CA SER A 174 -1.28 12.51 -7.06
C SER A 174 -2.39 12.47 -8.11
N ALA A 175 -2.50 13.51 -8.94
CA ALA A 175 -3.48 13.57 -10.01
C ALA A 175 -3.21 12.51 -11.11
N GLU A 176 -1.95 12.21 -11.41
CA GLU A 176 -1.56 11.15 -12.34
C GLU A 176 -2.00 9.78 -11.84
N GLU A 177 -1.64 9.44 -10.60
CA GLU A 177 -2.03 8.18 -9.99
C GLU A 177 -3.56 8.02 -9.92
N MET A 178 -4.29 9.10 -9.64
CA MET A 178 -5.74 9.09 -9.64
C MET A 178 -6.33 8.79 -11.04
N ARG A 179 -5.71 9.30 -12.11
CA ARG A 179 -6.11 9.00 -13.49
C ARG A 179 -5.82 7.54 -13.86
N GLU A 180 -4.67 7.01 -13.45
CA GLU A 180 -4.29 5.63 -13.69
C GLU A 180 -5.24 4.66 -12.99
N MET A 181 -5.50 4.88 -11.70
CA MET A 181 -6.45 4.10 -10.93
C MET A 181 -7.85 4.14 -11.57
N HIS A 182 -8.29 5.32 -12.02
CA HIS A 182 -9.56 5.47 -12.71
C HIS A 182 -9.64 4.63 -14.00
N CYS A 183 -8.57 4.60 -14.80
CA CYS A 183 -8.49 3.77 -16.00
C CYS A 183 -8.53 2.27 -15.69
N VAL A 184 -7.78 1.81 -14.69
CA VAL A 184 -7.77 0.40 -14.25
C VAL A 184 -9.17 -0.03 -13.81
N MET A 185 -9.84 0.81 -13.02
CA MET A 185 -11.18 0.55 -12.52
C MET A 185 -12.24 0.47 -13.62
N LEU A 186 -12.19 1.38 -14.60
CA LEU A 186 -13.08 1.30 -15.77
C LEU A 186 -12.85 0.02 -16.57
N GLY A 187 -11.60 -0.44 -16.68
CA GLY A 187 -11.26 -1.71 -17.32
C GLY A 187 -11.85 -2.91 -16.56
N ALA A 188 -11.67 -2.94 -15.24
CA ALA A 188 -12.18 -4.01 -14.39
C ALA A 188 -13.72 -4.10 -14.41
N LEU A 189 -14.40 -2.94 -14.35
CA LEU A 189 -15.87 -2.88 -14.41
C LEU A 189 -16.41 -3.38 -15.75
N LYS A 190 -15.81 -3.00 -16.88
CA LYS A 190 -16.22 -3.50 -18.21
C LYS A 190 -16.10 -5.02 -18.31
N GLN A 191 -14.98 -5.58 -17.85
CA GLN A 191 -14.76 -7.04 -17.84
C GLN A 191 -15.73 -7.80 -16.92
N SER A 192 -16.35 -7.14 -15.95
CA SER A 192 -17.38 -7.72 -15.09
C SER A 192 -18.77 -7.70 -15.73
N MET A 193 -19.06 -6.72 -16.61
CA MET A 193 -20.34 -6.61 -17.31
C MET A 193 -20.44 -7.51 -18.55
N ASP A 194 -19.29 -7.83 -19.17
CA ASP A 194 -19.20 -8.69 -20.35
C ASP A 194 -19.17 -10.21 -20.01
N ARG A 195 -19.29 -10.58 -18.74
CA ARG A 195 -19.33 -11.97 -18.24
C ARG A 195 -20.74 -12.38 -17.82
#